data_AF-X5DYX3-F1
#
_entry.id   AF-X5DYX3-F1
#
_cell.length_a   1.000
_cell.length_b   1.000
_cell.length_c   1.000
_cell.angle_alpha   90.00
_cell.angle_beta   90.00
_cell.angle_gamma   90.00
#
_symmetry.space_group_name_H-M   'P 1'
#
loop_
_entity.id
_entity.type
_entity.pdbx_description
1 polymer ?
#
loop_
_entity_poly.entity_id
_entity_poly.type
_entity_poly.pdbx_seq_one_letter_code
_entity_poly.pdbx_strand_id
1 'polypeptide(L)'
;MNKFLPDITIKQYGLGCFIVKNPTQKDIDAAQKGLAEVTEIIQSGQYDVVILDEANIALYYELFPVKSLLETIRKKPENTELIITGRYAPQEIIDIADLVTEMKEIKHYYQNGVNARKGIEF
;
A
#
# COMPACT_ATOMS: atom_id res chain seq x y z
N MET A 1 -9.63 -15.62 -10.05
CA MET A 1 -8.52 -14.76 -10.48
C MET A 1 -7.38 -15.57 -11.07
N ASN A 2 -6.85 -16.56 -10.35
CA ASN A 2 -5.69 -17.38 -10.78
C ASN A 2 -5.83 -18.08 -12.14
N LYS A 3 -7.06 -18.34 -12.63
CA LYS A 3 -7.27 -18.89 -13.99
C LYS A 3 -6.91 -17.90 -15.11
N PHE A 4 -7.04 -16.60 -14.85
CA PHE A 4 -6.88 -15.55 -15.87
C PHE A 4 -5.61 -14.72 -15.69
N LEU A 5 -5.05 -14.68 -14.48
CA LEU A 5 -3.83 -13.94 -14.13
C LEU A 5 -2.94 -14.87 -13.28
N PRO A 6 -2.30 -15.89 -13.88
CA PRO A 6 -1.54 -16.91 -13.14
C PRO A 6 -0.29 -16.34 -12.46
N ASP A 7 0.29 -15.28 -13.04
CA ASP A 7 1.53 -14.65 -12.55
C ASP A 7 1.28 -13.52 -11.55
N ILE A 8 0.01 -13.25 -11.23
CA ILE A 8 -0.36 -12.20 -10.27
C ILE A 8 -0.82 -12.85 -8.96
N THR A 9 -0.09 -12.55 -7.90
CA THR A 9 -0.47 -12.91 -6.53
C THR A 9 -1.08 -11.69 -5.83
N ILE A 10 -2.29 -11.86 -5.30
CA ILE A 10 -2.98 -10.81 -4.51
C ILE A 10 -3.11 -11.30 -3.07
N LYS A 11 -2.61 -10.49 -2.14
CA LYS A 11 -2.72 -10.69 -0.70
C LYS A 11 -3.39 -9.47 -0.09
N GLN A 12 -4.45 -9.70 0.67
CA GLN A 12 -5.16 -8.65 1.40
C GLN A 12 -4.72 -8.64 2.86
N TYR A 13 -4.34 -7.48 3.34
CA TYR A 13 -3.92 -7.24 4.73
C TYR A 13 -4.92 -6.33 5.44
N GLY A 14 -4.79 -6.22 6.77
CA GLY A 14 -5.74 -5.48 7.61
C GLY A 14 -7.01 -6.28 7.91
N LEU A 15 -8.06 -5.57 8.36
CA LEU A 15 -9.31 -6.18 8.82
C LEU A 15 -10.45 -6.14 7.79
N GLY A 16 -10.18 -5.67 6.57
CA GLY A 16 -11.21 -5.54 5.52
C GLY A 16 -12.28 -4.50 5.83
N CYS A 17 -11.96 -3.49 6.64
CA CYS A 17 -12.86 -2.40 7.01
C CYS A 17 -12.17 -1.04 6.86
N PHE A 18 -12.97 0.04 6.85
CA PHE A 18 -12.46 1.40 6.90
C PHE A 18 -12.16 1.82 8.33
N ILE A 19 -10.99 2.43 8.54
CA ILE A 19 -10.66 3.13 9.80
C ILE A 19 -11.28 4.53 9.72
N VAL A 20 -12.39 4.74 10.45
CA VAL A 20 -13.15 6.01 10.41
C VAL A 20 -12.68 7.02 11.47
N LYS A 21 -12.15 6.52 12.60
CA LYS A 21 -11.62 7.34 13.69
C LYS A 21 -10.13 7.04 13.87
N ASN A 22 -9.77 6.50 15.03
CA ASN A 22 -8.43 6.03 15.33
C ASN A 22 -8.37 4.51 15.10
N PRO A 23 -7.21 3.99 14.68
CA PRO A 23 -7.01 2.55 14.61
C PRO A 23 -7.17 1.92 15.99
N THR A 24 -7.73 0.72 16.01
CA THR A 24 -7.74 -0.14 17.18
C THR A 24 -6.44 -0.93 17.25
N GLN A 25 -6.17 -1.55 18.40
CA GLN A 25 -5.03 -2.47 18.51
C GLN A 25 -5.08 -3.60 17.47
N LYS A 26 -6.28 -4.08 17.12
CA LYS A 26 -6.43 -5.12 16.09
C LYS A 26 -6.02 -4.64 14.70
N ASP A 27 -6.25 -3.36 14.39
CA ASP A 27 -5.82 -2.75 13.12
C ASP A 27 -4.29 -2.69 13.05
N ILE A 28 -3.66 -2.25 14.15
CA ILE A 28 -2.21 -2.18 14.31
C ILE A 28 -1.60 -3.58 14.17
N ASP A 29 -2.12 -4.56 14.91
CA ASP A 29 -1.61 -5.94 14.88
C ASP A 29 -1.73 -6.56 13.47
N ALA A 30 -2.86 -6.33 12.79
CA ALA A 30 -3.08 -6.83 11.44
C ALA A 30 -2.13 -6.16 10.43
N ALA A 31 -1.88 -4.86 10.55
CA ALA A 31 -0.96 -4.13 9.69
C ALA A 31 0.50 -4.55 9.93
N GLN A 32 0.92 -4.71 11.18
CA GLN A 32 2.27 -5.17 11.52
C GLN A 32 2.53 -6.60 11.03
N LYS A 33 1.55 -7.50 11.18
CA LYS A 33 1.61 -8.83 10.60
C LYS A 33 1.74 -8.78 9.07
N GLY A 34 0.97 -7.91 8.43
CA GLY A 34 1.05 -7.71 6.99
C GLY A 34 2.41 -7.21 6.53
N LEU A 35 2.96 -6.21 7.23
CA LEU A 35 4.29 -5.67 6.94
C LEU A 35 5.40 -6.73 7.10
N ALA A 36 5.30 -7.61 8.10
CA ALA A 36 6.24 -8.71 8.28
C ALA A 36 6.23 -9.66 7.08
N GLU A 37 5.04 -10.12 6.64
CA GLU A 37 4.91 -11.00 5.47
C GLU A 37 5.35 -10.30 4.17
N VAL A 38 4.98 -9.03 3.98
CA VAL A 38 5.41 -8.22 2.83
C VAL A 38 6.94 -8.10 2.79
N THR A 39 7.59 -7.95 3.95
CA THR A 39 9.04 -7.88 4.03
C THR A 39 9.68 -9.19 3.54
N GLU A 40 9.16 -10.34 3.96
CA GLU A 40 9.62 -11.64 3.48
C GLU A 40 9.42 -11.81 1.97
N ILE A 41 8.25 -11.38 1.44
CA ILE A 41 7.95 -11.42 0.00
C ILE A 41 8.93 -10.58 -0.80
N ILE A 42 9.16 -9.33 -0.39
CA ILE A 42 10.10 -8.42 -1.05
C ILE A 42 11.52 -9.00 -1.01
N GLN A 43 11.95 -9.50 0.15
CA GLN A 43 13.29 -10.10 0.31
C GLN A 43 13.50 -11.37 -0.50
N SER A 44 12.43 -12.12 -0.79
CA SER A 44 12.53 -13.37 -1.54
C SER A 44 13.06 -13.18 -2.96
N GLY A 45 12.88 -11.98 -3.55
CA GLY A 45 13.23 -11.70 -4.94
C GLY A 45 12.44 -12.51 -5.97
N GLN A 46 11.34 -13.15 -5.56
CA GLN A 46 10.51 -13.98 -6.45
C GLN A 46 9.62 -13.17 -7.38
N TYR A 47 9.47 -11.87 -7.13
CA TYR A 47 8.60 -10.97 -7.87
C TYR A 47 9.42 -9.85 -8.51
N ASP A 48 9.24 -9.65 -9.81
CA ASP A 48 9.83 -8.51 -10.53
C ASP A 48 9.17 -7.19 -10.11
N VAL A 49 7.89 -7.22 -9.69
CA VAL A 49 7.15 -6.04 -9.24
C VAL A 49 6.34 -6.38 -7.99
N VAL A 50 6.44 -5.54 -6.97
CA VAL A 50 5.61 -5.59 -5.76
C VAL A 50 4.87 -4.26 -5.60
N ILE A 51 3.55 -4.33 -5.42
CA ILE A 51 2.69 -3.15 -5.22
C ILE A 51 2.16 -3.16 -3.79
N LEU A 52 2.55 -2.17 -3.01
CA LEU A 52 2.03 -1.89 -1.67
C LEU A 52 0.91 -0.87 -1.77
N ASP A 53 -0.28 -1.38 -2.09
CA ASP A 53 -1.46 -0.54 -2.23
C ASP A 53 -1.90 0.01 -0.86
N GLU A 54 -2.02 1.34 -0.77
CA GLU A 54 -2.42 2.11 0.42
C GLU A 54 -1.44 2.03 1.63
N ALA A 55 -0.18 1.68 1.40
CA ALA A 55 0.82 1.68 2.48
C ALA A 55 1.10 3.09 3.04
N ASN A 56 0.95 4.15 2.24
CA ASN A 56 1.04 5.53 2.76
C ASN A 56 -0.09 5.84 3.75
N ILE A 57 -1.29 5.31 3.51
CA ILE A 57 -2.42 5.45 4.44
C ILE A 57 -2.14 4.68 5.74
N ALA A 58 -1.55 3.48 5.65
CA ALA A 58 -1.14 2.73 6.85
C ALA A 58 -0.14 3.50 7.73
N LEU A 59 0.80 4.23 7.10
CA LEU A 59 1.73 5.12 7.79
C LEU A 59 1.03 6.35 8.38
N TYR A 60 0.12 6.97 7.63
CA TYR A 60 -0.66 8.13 8.09
C TYR A 60 -1.51 7.83 9.33
N TYR A 61 -2.07 6.62 9.42
CA TYR A 61 -2.78 6.13 10.60
C TYR A 61 -1.86 5.56 11.69
N GLU A 62 -0.54 5.67 11.55
CA GLU A 62 0.45 5.18 12.52
C GLU A 62 0.29 3.68 12.84
N LEU A 63 -0.16 2.87 11.87
CA LEU A 63 -0.33 1.42 12.06
C LEU A 63 1.02 0.70 12.28
N PHE A 64 2.08 1.30 11.74
CA PHE A 64 3.48 0.97 12.00
C PHE A 64 4.34 2.21 11.71
N PRO A 65 5.54 2.31 12.30
CA PRO A 65 6.38 3.49 12.10
C PRO A 65 6.98 3.50 10.69
N VAL A 66 7.19 4.69 10.12
CA VAL A 66 7.84 4.89 8.81
C VAL A 66 9.18 4.17 8.71
N LYS A 67 9.92 4.11 9.82
CA LYS A 67 11.20 3.39 9.92
C LYS A 67 11.06 1.90 9.55
N SER A 68 9.97 1.24 9.94
CA SER A 68 9.75 -0.17 9.60
C SER A 68 9.60 -0.36 8.09
N LEU A 69 8.87 0.51 7.41
CA LEU A 69 8.76 0.44 5.94
C LEU A 69 10.08 0.78 5.25
N LEU A 70 10.82 1.78 5.75
CA LEU A 70 12.15 2.12 5.23
C LEU A 70 13.13 0.93 5.33
N GLU A 71 13.08 0.19 6.44
CA GLU A 71 13.87 -1.03 6.60
C GLU A 71 13.47 -2.11 5.60
N THR A 72 12.18 -2.27 5.31
CA THR A 72 11.68 -3.17 4.26
C THR A 72 12.17 -2.76 2.87
N ILE A 73 12.08 -1.48 2.52
CA ILE A 73 12.54 -0.94 1.22
C ILE A 73 14.03 -1.21 1.01
N ARG A 74 14.86 -0.99 2.05
CA ARG A 74 16.32 -1.22 1.99
C ARG A 74 16.71 -2.68 1.78
N LYS A 75 15.82 -3.62 2.09
CA LYS A 75 16.04 -5.06 1.94
C LYS A 75 15.58 -5.57 0.56
N LYS A 76 14.98 -4.72 -0.26
CA LYS A 76 14.51 -5.04 -1.61
C LYS A 76 15.71 -5.44 -2.51
N PRO A 77 15.63 -6.59 -3.21
CA PRO A 77 16.59 -6.94 -4.24
C PRO A 77 16.65 -5.88 -5.35
N GLU A 78 17.80 -5.80 -6.03
CA GLU A 78 18.03 -4.80 -7.09
C GLU A 78 17.03 -4.96 -8.25
N ASN A 79 16.72 -6.19 -8.64
CA ASN A 79 15.84 -6.50 -9.77
C ASN A 79 14.33 -6.44 -9.46
N THR A 80 13.93 -6.12 -8.22
CA THR A 80 12.51 -6.00 -7.85
C THR A 80 12.09 -4.53 -7.89
N GLU A 81 11.05 -4.19 -8.64
CA GLU A 81 10.40 -2.89 -8.61
C GLU A 81 9.41 -2.83 -7.43
N LEU A 82 9.38 -1.71 -6.69
CA LEU A 82 8.48 -1.53 -5.56
C LEU A 82 7.64 -0.27 -5.75
N ILE A 83 6.33 -0.45 -5.85
CA ILE A 83 5.36 0.63 -6.02
C ILE A 83 4.60 0.80 -4.71
N ILE A 84 4.55 2.03 -4.20
CA ILE A 84 3.84 2.38 -2.96
C ILE A 84 2.75 3.38 -3.31
N THR A 85 1.50 3.10 -2.92
CA THR A 85 0.36 3.98 -3.21
C THR A 85 -0.28 4.52 -1.92
N GLY A 86 -1.24 5.41 -2.12
CA GLY A 86 -2.02 6.04 -1.06
C GLY A 86 -1.64 7.49 -0.84
N ARG A 87 -2.55 8.23 -0.20
CA ARG A 87 -2.37 9.65 0.12
C ARG A 87 -1.38 9.83 1.27
N TYR A 88 -0.86 11.05 1.41
CA TYR A 88 -0.03 11.46 2.54
C TYR A 88 1.28 10.66 2.68
N ALA A 89 1.94 10.39 1.55
CA ALA A 89 3.29 9.81 1.56
C ALA A 89 4.22 10.62 2.47
N PRO A 90 4.85 10.00 3.49
CA PRO A 90 5.81 10.71 4.33
C PRO A 90 7.01 11.20 3.52
N GLN A 91 7.58 12.34 3.91
CA GLN A 91 8.71 12.95 3.20
C GLN A 91 9.90 11.98 3.12
N GLU A 92 10.12 11.17 4.16
CA GLU A 92 11.18 10.17 4.21
C GLU A 92 11.03 9.07 3.16
N ILE A 93 9.81 8.76 2.72
CA ILE A 93 9.55 7.82 1.62
C ILE A 93 9.77 8.52 0.27
N ILE A 94 9.29 9.76 0.13
CA ILE A 94 9.49 10.58 -1.07
C ILE A 94 10.98 10.78 -1.36
N ASP A 95 11.77 11.09 -0.33
CA ASP A 95 13.20 11.42 -0.46
C ASP A 95 14.05 10.25 -0.97
N ILE A 96 13.60 9.01 -0.75
CA ILE A 96 14.34 7.80 -1.17
C ILE A 96 13.78 7.17 -2.45
N ALA A 97 12.64 7.63 -2.94
CA ALA A 97 11.98 7.07 -4.11
C ALA A 97 12.65 7.58 -5.39
N ASP A 98 12.92 6.67 -6.33
CA ASP A 98 13.49 7.02 -7.64
C ASP A 98 12.48 7.80 -8.52
N LEU A 99 11.18 7.52 -8.34
CA LEU A 99 10.10 8.17 -9.06
C LEU A 99 8.92 8.47 -8.12
N VAL A 100 8.42 9.70 -8.17
CA VAL A 100 7.26 10.15 -7.39
C VAL A 100 6.26 10.83 -8.32
N THR A 101 5.00 10.42 -8.24
CA THR A 101 3.88 11.04 -8.97
C THR A 101 2.80 11.46 -7.97
N GLU A 102 2.39 12.73 -8.01
CA GLU A 102 1.28 13.25 -7.22
C GLU A 102 0.01 13.34 -8.06
N MET A 103 -1.06 12.66 -7.63
CA MET A 103 -2.37 12.76 -8.24
C MET A 103 -3.20 13.83 -7.52
N LYS A 104 -3.33 15.01 -8.13
CA LYS A 104 -4.14 16.11 -7.60
C LYS A 104 -5.56 16.09 -8.16
N GLU A 105 -6.56 16.06 -7.28
CA GLU A 105 -7.98 16.17 -7.68
C GLU A 105 -8.26 17.57 -8.25
N ILE A 106 -8.33 17.69 -9.58
CA ILE A 106 -8.78 18.92 -10.26
C ILE A 106 -10.32 18.96 -10.37
N LYS A 107 -10.94 17.81 -10.59
CA LYS A 107 -12.39 17.61 -10.61
C LYS A 107 -12.72 16.14 -10.37
N HIS A 108 -13.81 15.86 -9.68
CA HIS A 108 -14.32 14.52 -9.47
C HIS A 108 -15.85 14.50 -9.51
N TYR A 109 -16.47 13.55 -10.23
CA TYR A 109 -17.94 13.48 -10.37
C TYR A 109 -18.66 13.15 -9.04
N TYR A 110 -17.94 12.65 -8.04
CA TYR A 110 -18.44 12.54 -6.68
C TYR A 110 -18.96 13.88 -6.14
N GLN A 111 -18.28 14.99 -6.46
CA GLN A 111 -18.71 16.33 -6.09
C GLN A 111 -20.04 16.74 -6.75
N ASN A 112 -20.45 16.04 -7.82
CA ASN A 112 -21.72 16.22 -8.51
C ASN A 112 -22.76 15.14 -8.13
N GLY A 113 -22.53 14.40 -7.04
CA GLY A 113 -23.48 13.40 -6.52
C GLY A 113 -23.41 12.03 -7.21
N VAL A 114 -22.42 11.76 -8.05
CA VAL A 114 -22.22 10.43 -8.64
C VAL A 114 -21.55 9.52 -7.60
N ASN A 115 -22.27 8.49 -7.16
CA ASN A 115 -21.77 7.48 -6.23
C ASN A 115 -20.80 6.50 -6.90
N ALA A 116 -20.13 5.68 -6.08
CA ALA A 116 -19.26 4.61 -6.54
C ALA A 116 -20.01 3.59 -7.41
N ARG A 117 -19.34 3.10 -8.46
CA ARG A 117 -19.88 2.22 -9.51
C ARG A 117 -19.01 0.98 -9.63
N LYS A 118 -19.70 -0.14 -9.81
CA LYS A 118 -19.06 -1.44 -10.03
C LYS A 118 -18.24 -1.44 -11.32
N GLY A 119 -17.00 -1.93 -11.23
CA GLY A 119 -16.03 -2.01 -12.32
C GLY A 119 -15.25 -0.72 -12.55
N ILE A 120 -15.53 0.36 -11.79
CA ILE A 120 -14.79 1.62 -11.89
C ILE A 120 -14.16 1.99 -10.55
N GLU A 121 -14.96 2.14 -9.49
CA GLU A 121 -14.46 2.45 -8.14
C GLU A 121 -14.27 1.18 -7.28
N PHE A 122 -15.01 0.10 -7.57
CA PHE A 122 -14.95 -1.18 -6.85
C PHE A 122 -15.38 -2.38 -7.69
#